data_AF-A0A0K1R566-F1
#
_entry.id   AF-A0A0K1R566-F1
#
_cell.length_a   1.000
_cell.length_b   1.000
_cell.length_c   1.000
_cell.angle_alpha   90.00
_cell.angle_beta   90.00
_cell.angle_gamma   90.00
#
_symmetry.space_group_name_H-M   'P 1'
#
loop_
_entity.id
_entity.type
_entity.pdbx_description
1 polymer ?
#
loop_
_entity_poly.entity_id
_entity_poly.type
_entity_poly.pdbx_seq_one_letter_code
_entity_poly.pdbx_strand_id
1 'polypeptide(L)'
;QFLGLAADAAEAGDWTFSSLISSIQTDESRHAQIGGPLVQILVKNGKKAEAQKLVDISVWRAWKLFSILTGPVMDYYTPLEHRKQSFKEFMQEWIVGQFERSLLELGLDKPWYWDDLIHEIDEQHHGMHLGVWFWRPTVWWNPAAGVSPEERA
;
A
#
# COMPACT_ATOMS: atom_id res chain seq x y z
N GLN A 1 1.90 4.73 -3.47
CA GLN A 1 0.85 4.13 -4.34
C GLN A 1 0.53 5.00 -5.55
N PHE A 2 0.02 6.23 -5.41
CA PHE A 2 -0.44 7.03 -6.56
C PHE A 2 0.62 7.25 -7.66
N LEU A 3 1.89 7.44 -7.29
CA LEU A 3 3.00 7.50 -8.24
C LEU A 3 3.13 6.23 -9.09
N GLY A 4 3.04 5.05 -8.47
CA GLY A 4 3.07 3.76 -9.17
C GLY A 4 1.86 3.60 -10.09
N LEU A 5 0.66 3.89 -9.58
CA LEU A 5 -0.58 3.78 -10.36
C LEU A 5 -0.59 4.69 -11.60
N ALA A 6 -0.06 5.92 -11.49
CA ALA A 6 0.06 6.81 -12.65
C ALA A 6 1.04 6.27 -13.70
N ALA A 7 2.14 5.62 -13.26
CA ALA A 7 3.10 4.98 -14.15
C ALA A 7 2.49 3.75 -14.85
N ASP A 8 1.76 2.92 -14.11
CA ASP A 8 1.07 1.74 -14.68
C ASP A 8 0.00 2.15 -15.70
N ALA A 9 -0.74 3.24 -15.42
CA ALA A 9 -1.73 3.77 -16.35
C ALA A 9 -1.11 4.26 -17.66
N ALA A 10 0.05 4.91 -17.60
CA ALA A 10 0.79 5.32 -18.80
C ALA A 10 1.28 4.11 -19.61
N GLU A 11 1.77 3.07 -18.92
CA GLU A 11 2.20 1.81 -19.54
C GLU A 11 1.04 1.10 -20.27
N ALA A 12 -0.16 1.12 -19.66
CA ALA A 12 -1.38 0.59 -20.25
C ALA A 12 -1.96 1.47 -21.39
N GLY A 13 -1.33 2.61 -21.69
CA GLY A 13 -1.79 3.56 -22.71
C GLY A 13 -2.97 4.45 -22.30
N ASP A 14 -3.38 4.43 -21.02
CA ASP A 14 -4.42 5.32 -20.49
C ASP A 14 -3.80 6.64 -19.98
N TRP A 15 -3.44 7.50 -20.93
CA TRP A 15 -2.85 8.81 -20.65
C TRP A 15 -3.78 9.75 -19.90
N THR A 16 -5.10 9.59 -20.07
CA THR A 16 -6.09 10.40 -19.36
C THR A 16 -6.06 10.05 -17.87
N PHE A 17 -6.10 8.77 -17.54
CA PHE A 17 -6.04 8.30 -16.16
C PHE A 17 -4.67 8.57 -15.52
N SER A 18 -3.58 8.34 -16.26
CA SER A 18 -2.23 8.67 -15.79
C SER A 18 -2.10 10.15 -15.40
N SER A 19 -2.59 11.05 -16.26
CA SER A 19 -2.56 12.50 -16.03
C SER A 19 -3.41 12.89 -14.81
N LEU A 20 -4.59 12.28 -14.66
CA LEU A 20 -5.48 12.49 -13.52
C LEU A 20 -4.80 12.10 -12.20
N ILE A 21 -4.27 10.88 -12.11
CA ILE A 21 -3.65 10.37 -10.88
C ILE A 21 -2.40 11.17 -10.53
N SER A 22 -1.58 11.53 -11.53
CA SER A 22 -0.41 12.38 -11.34
C SER A 22 -0.79 13.74 -10.75
N SER A 23 -1.84 14.38 -11.30
CA SER A 23 -2.33 15.66 -10.78
C SER A 23 -2.76 15.54 -9.32
N ILE A 24 -3.56 14.53 -8.97
CA ILE A 24 -4.02 14.32 -7.58
C ILE A 24 -2.83 14.12 -6.64
N GLN A 25 -1.83 13.33 -7.05
CA GLN A 25 -0.65 13.06 -6.23
C GLN A 25 0.12 14.33 -5.86
N THR A 26 0.15 15.35 -6.72
CA THR A 26 0.83 16.61 -6.40
C THR A 26 0.17 17.36 -5.23
N ASP A 27 -1.14 17.21 -5.04
CA ASP A 27 -1.87 17.81 -3.94
C ASP A 27 -1.71 17.04 -2.61
N GLU A 28 -1.44 15.72 -2.66
CA GLU A 28 -1.29 14.87 -1.47
C GLU A 28 -0.20 15.38 -0.52
N SER A 29 0.97 15.75 -1.04
CA SER A 29 2.07 16.25 -0.21
C SER A 29 1.70 17.52 0.59
N ARG A 30 0.81 18.35 0.05
CA ARG A 30 0.40 19.63 0.66
C ARG A 30 -0.36 19.42 1.96
N HIS A 31 -1.15 18.35 2.07
CA HIS A 31 -2.02 18.12 3.24
C HIS A 31 -1.63 16.88 4.05
N ALA A 32 -0.98 15.89 3.45
CA ALA A 32 -0.44 14.74 4.17
C ALA A 32 0.62 15.13 5.22
N GLN A 33 1.31 16.27 5.03
CA GLN A 33 2.32 16.78 5.97
C GLN A 33 1.79 17.15 7.37
N ILE A 34 0.47 17.32 7.54
CA ILE A 34 -0.12 17.83 8.80
C ILE A 34 0.11 16.87 9.98
N GLY A 35 0.17 15.56 9.72
CA GLY A 35 0.32 14.54 10.76
C GLY A 35 1.66 14.60 11.50
N GLY A 36 2.76 14.91 10.80
CA GLY A 36 4.11 14.91 11.38
C GLY A 36 4.25 15.88 12.56
N PRO A 37 4.01 17.19 12.37
CA PRO A 37 4.07 18.17 13.46
C PRO A 37 3.10 17.87 14.62
N LEU A 38 1.91 17.34 14.33
CA LEU A 38 0.94 16.95 15.37
C LEU A 38 1.49 15.85 16.28
N VAL A 39 2.04 14.79 15.69
CA VAL A 39 2.64 13.68 16.44
C VAL A 39 3.81 14.18 17.29
N GLN A 40 4.68 15.04 16.73
CA GLN A 40 5.79 15.62 17.50
C GLN A 40 5.31 16.42 18.71
N ILE A 41 4.23 17.19 18.57
CA ILE A 41 3.64 17.93 19.70
C ILE A 41 3.13 16.97 20.76
N LEU A 42 2.42 15.89 20.39
CA LEU A 42 1.94 14.89 21.34
C LEU A 42 3.08 14.24 22.11
N VAL A 43 4.13 13.78 21.40
CA VAL A 43 5.30 13.15 22.01
C VAL A 43 6.00 14.11 22.99
N LYS A 44 6.23 15.37 22.60
CA LYS A 44 6.86 16.40 23.45
C LYS A 44 6.05 16.74 24.72
N ASN A 45 4.75 16.50 24.71
CA ASN A 45 3.85 16.81 25.82
C ASN A 45 3.42 15.56 26.62
N GLY A 46 4.22 14.49 26.59
CA GLY A 46 3.97 13.29 27.40
C GLY A 46 2.83 12.41 26.90
N LYS A 47 2.41 12.57 25.63
CA LYS A 47 1.33 11.82 24.97
C LYS A 47 1.86 10.80 23.95
N LYS A 48 3.08 10.30 24.15
CA LYS A 48 3.71 9.32 23.25
C LYS A 48 2.86 8.04 23.14
N ALA A 49 2.33 7.53 24.25
CA ALA A 49 1.55 6.28 24.23
C ALA A 49 0.25 6.42 23.42
N GLU A 50 -0.45 7.55 23.55
CA GLU A 50 -1.65 7.84 22.77
C GLU A 50 -1.31 8.04 21.28
N ALA A 51 -0.23 8.75 20.96
CA ALA A 51 0.23 8.91 19.58
C ALA A 51 0.61 7.56 18.95
N GLN A 52 1.37 6.72 19.66
CA GLN A 52 1.76 5.38 19.20
C GLN A 52 0.52 4.53 18.90
N LYS A 53 -0.44 4.47 19.83
CA LYS A 53 -1.66 3.68 19.65
C LYS A 53 -2.44 4.10 18.38
N LEU A 54 -2.55 5.40 18.11
CA LEU A 54 -3.24 5.89 16.94
C LEU A 54 -2.51 5.52 15.64
N VAL A 55 -1.18 5.60 15.63
CA VAL A 55 -0.35 5.21 14.50
C VAL A 55 -0.44 3.70 14.26
N ASP A 56 -0.30 2.88 15.29
CA ASP A 56 -0.44 1.42 15.21
C ASP A 56 -1.79 1.02 14.61
N ILE A 57 -2.90 1.56 15.11
CA ILE A 57 -4.22 1.23 14.57
C ILE A 57 -4.34 1.67 13.11
N SER A 58 -3.85 2.86 12.77
CA SER A 58 -4.00 3.43 11.43
C SER A 58 -3.18 2.65 10.40
N VAL A 59 -1.93 2.30 10.73
CA VAL A 59 -1.04 1.54 9.86
C VAL A 59 -1.61 0.15 9.60
N TRP A 60 -2.06 -0.57 10.63
CA TRP A 60 -2.61 -1.92 10.44
C TRP A 60 -3.87 -1.91 9.56
N ARG A 61 -4.79 -0.98 9.82
CA ARG A 61 -6.02 -0.87 9.01
C ARG A 61 -5.72 -0.49 7.57
N ALA A 62 -4.79 0.44 7.36
CA ALA A 62 -4.34 0.82 6.03
C ALA A 62 -3.72 -0.37 5.30
N TRP A 63 -2.83 -1.13 5.97
CA TRP A 63 -2.24 -2.35 5.42
C TRP A 63 -3.29 -3.37 4.97
N LYS A 64 -4.27 -3.69 5.83
CA LYS A 64 -5.32 -4.65 5.46
C LYS A 64 -6.12 -4.20 4.24
N LEU A 65 -6.46 -2.91 4.14
CA LEU A 65 -7.16 -2.37 2.96
C LEU A 65 -6.26 -2.37 1.71
N PHE A 66 -4.98 -2.05 1.88
CA PHE A 66 -3.99 -2.02 0.80
C PHE A 66 -3.72 -3.41 0.23
N SER A 67 -3.67 -4.43 1.09
CA SER A 67 -3.45 -5.82 0.71
C SER A 67 -4.57 -6.41 -0.14
N ILE A 68 -5.81 -5.91 -0.03
CA ILE A 68 -6.95 -6.40 -0.84
C ILE A 68 -7.17 -5.54 -2.09
N LEU A 69 -6.86 -4.24 -2.06
CA LEU A 69 -7.15 -3.33 -3.18
C LEU A 69 -5.96 -3.06 -4.11
N THR A 70 -4.72 -3.20 -3.63
CA THR A 70 -3.51 -2.91 -4.43
C THR A 70 -2.71 -4.16 -4.72
N GLY A 71 -2.55 -5.07 -3.75
CA GLY A 71 -1.81 -6.31 -3.95
C GLY A 71 -2.30 -7.14 -5.14
N PRO A 72 -3.62 -7.46 -5.25
CA PRO A 72 -4.14 -8.20 -6.39
C PRO A 72 -3.96 -7.49 -7.72
N VAL A 73 -4.01 -6.15 -7.72
CA VAL A 73 -3.84 -5.35 -8.95
C VAL A 73 -2.44 -5.51 -9.50
N MET A 74 -1.42 -5.33 -8.65
CA MET A 74 -0.01 -5.40 -9.08
C MET A 74 0.39 -6.82 -9.52
N ASP A 75 0.01 -7.84 -8.76
CA ASP A 75 0.52 -9.20 -8.97
C ASP A 75 -0.32 -10.04 -9.92
N TYR A 76 -1.59 -9.68 -10.17
CA TYR A 76 -2.50 -10.50 -10.97
C TYR A 76 -3.22 -9.76 -12.08
N TYR A 77 -3.55 -8.47 -11.92
CA TYR A 77 -4.35 -7.75 -12.91
C TYR A 77 -3.49 -7.04 -13.94
N THR A 78 -2.33 -6.53 -13.53
CA THR A 78 -1.33 -5.98 -14.47
C THR A 78 -0.80 -7.11 -15.35
N PRO A 79 -0.82 -6.96 -16.71
CA PRO A 79 -0.25 -7.96 -17.60
C PRO A 79 1.21 -8.27 -17.28
N LEU A 80 1.61 -9.53 -17.44
CA LEU A 80 2.93 -10.03 -17.01
C LEU A 80 4.08 -9.19 -17.59
N GLU A 81 4.00 -8.83 -18.87
CA GLU A 81 4.99 -8.03 -19.59
C GLU A 81 5.13 -6.59 -19.09
N HIS A 82 4.15 -6.10 -18.32
CA HIS A 82 4.14 -4.76 -17.74
C HIS A 82 4.45 -4.74 -16.24
N ARG A 83 4.62 -5.90 -15.59
CA ARG A 83 5.00 -5.99 -14.18
C ARG A 83 6.47 -5.60 -14.02
N LYS A 84 6.72 -4.47 -13.35
CA LYS A 84 8.08 -3.95 -13.09
C LYS A 84 8.71 -4.53 -11.82
N GLN A 85 7.86 -4.91 -10.87
CA GLN A 85 8.19 -5.51 -9.57
C GLN A 85 6.93 -6.15 -9.00
N SER A 86 7.09 -7.06 -8.04
CA SER A 86 6.00 -7.62 -7.24
C SER A 86 5.44 -6.62 -6.23
N PHE A 87 4.24 -6.89 -5.72
CA PHE A 87 3.65 -6.15 -4.60
C PHE A 87 4.55 -6.20 -3.35
N LYS A 88 5.21 -7.34 -3.10
CA LYS A 88 6.18 -7.48 -2.01
C LYS A 88 7.35 -6.52 -2.16
N GLU A 89 8.00 -6.53 -3.32
CA GLU A 89 9.13 -5.63 -3.60
C GLU A 89 8.69 -4.17 -3.46
N PHE A 90 7.51 -3.83 -4.00
CA PHE A 90 6.95 -2.50 -3.83
C PHE A 90 6.77 -2.12 -2.35
N MET A 91 6.21 -3.01 -1.53
CA MET A 91 6.02 -2.77 -0.10
C MET A 91 7.35 -2.59 0.63
N GLN A 92 8.35 -3.42 0.33
CA GLN A 92 9.65 -3.38 0.99
C GLN A 92 10.44 -2.12 0.61
N GLU A 93 10.53 -1.80 -0.68
CA GLU A 93 11.33 -0.68 -1.18
C GLU A 93 10.70 0.68 -0.85
N TRP A 94 9.38 0.81 -1.05
CA TRP A 94 8.74 2.12 -1.06
C TRP A 94 7.92 2.43 0.18
N ILE A 95 7.48 1.42 0.94
CA ILE A 95 6.56 1.61 2.07
C ILE A 95 7.24 1.35 3.41
N VAL A 96 7.76 0.13 3.62
CA VAL A 96 8.34 -0.31 4.90
C VAL A 96 9.50 0.59 5.33
N GLY A 97 10.50 0.78 4.46
CA GLY A 97 11.67 1.60 4.80
C GLY A 97 11.34 3.07 5.07
N GLN A 98 10.33 3.62 4.38
CA GLN A 98 9.85 4.98 4.64
C GLN A 98 9.15 5.08 6.00
N PHE A 99 8.29 4.13 6.34
CA PHE A 99 7.61 4.12 7.64
C PHE A 99 8.57 3.98 8.81
N GLU A 100 9.56 3.08 8.73
CA GLU A 100 10.56 2.93 9.80
C GLU A 100 11.31 4.24 10.05
N ARG A 101 11.72 4.92 8.97
CA ARG A 101 12.39 6.23 9.06
C ARG A 101 11.48 7.27 9.70
N SER A 102 10.23 7.40 9.24
CA SER A 102 9.29 8.38 9.77
C SER A 102 8.94 8.14 11.24
N LEU A 103 8.77 6.88 11.67
CA LEU A 103 8.52 6.55 13.08
C LEU A 103 9.70 6.99 13.95
N LEU A 104 10.93 6.68 13.52
CA LEU A 104 12.15 7.07 14.23
C LEU A 104 12.28 8.59 14.35
N GLU A 105 12.08 9.33 13.25
CA GLU A 105 12.13 10.79 13.23
C GLU A 105 11.07 11.45 14.12
N LEU A 106 9.93 10.79 14.32
CA LEU A 106 8.84 11.27 15.17
C LEU A 106 9.01 10.86 16.65
N GLY A 107 10.03 10.07 16.99
CA GLY A 107 10.26 9.55 18.35
C GLY A 107 9.30 8.43 18.75
N LEU A 108 8.68 7.78 17.76
CA LEU A 108 7.82 6.62 17.92
C LEU A 108 8.62 5.32 17.75
N ASP A 109 8.03 4.22 18.19
CA ASP A 109 8.59 2.89 18.07
C ASP A 109 7.91 2.16 16.90
N LYS A 110 8.54 1.07 16.43
CA LYS A 110 7.86 0.17 15.49
C LYS A 110 6.60 -0.40 16.16
N PRO A 111 5.45 -0.47 15.46
CA PRO A 111 4.26 -1.13 15.98
C PRO A 111 4.56 -2.55 16.47
N TRP A 112 3.85 -2.99 17.51
CA TRP A 112 4.11 -4.30 18.13
C TRP A 112 3.93 -5.50 17.19
N TYR A 113 3.15 -5.35 16.12
CA TYR A 113 2.88 -6.36 15.09
C TYR A 113 3.84 -6.24 13.88
N TRP A 114 4.91 -5.44 13.96
CA TRP A 114 5.73 -5.11 12.78
C TRP A 114 6.26 -6.37 12.07
N ASP A 115 6.75 -7.35 12.83
CA ASP A 115 7.27 -8.59 12.25
C ASP A 115 6.15 -9.42 11.60
N ASP A 116 4.93 -9.39 12.15
CA ASP A 116 3.75 -10.01 11.51
C ASP A 116 3.41 -9.30 10.20
N LEU A 117 3.48 -7.96 10.15
CA LEU A 117 3.26 -7.21 8.91
C LEU A 117 4.30 -7.60 7.86
N ILE A 118 5.58 -7.69 8.23
CA ILE A 118 6.66 -8.08 7.32
C ILE A 118 6.43 -9.49 6.78
N HIS A 119 6.00 -10.43 7.61
CA HIS A 119 5.65 -11.77 7.18
C HIS A 119 4.42 -11.77 6.27
N GLU A 120 3.37 -11.02 6.60
CA GLU A 120 2.13 -10.97 5.82
C GLU A 120 2.31 -10.38 4.42
N ILE A 121 3.34 -9.57 4.17
CA ILE A 121 3.64 -9.06 2.82
C ILE A 121 3.88 -10.21 1.82
N ASP A 122 4.32 -11.38 2.28
CA ASP A 122 4.52 -12.56 1.45
C ASP A 122 3.22 -13.31 1.09
N GLU A 123 2.15 -13.17 1.87
CA GLU A 123 1.02 -14.11 1.81
C GLU A 123 -0.37 -13.44 1.73
N GLN A 124 -0.55 -12.31 2.42
CA GLN A 124 -1.86 -11.74 2.71
C GLN A 124 -2.64 -11.38 1.44
N HIS A 125 -2.01 -10.74 0.45
CA HIS A 125 -2.69 -10.33 -0.77
C HIS A 125 -3.01 -11.50 -1.71
N HIS A 126 -2.24 -12.59 -1.65
CA HIS A 126 -2.55 -13.81 -2.41
C HIS A 126 -3.84 -14.46 -1.91
N GLY A 127 -4.03 -14.54 -0.58
CA GLY A 127 -5.29 -15.00 0.02
C GLY A 127 -6.46 -14.07 -0.32
N MET A 128 -6.24 -12.75 -0.24
CA MET A 128 -7.25 -11.76 -0.62
C MET A 128 -7.65 -11.87 -2.09
N HIS A 129 -6.68 -12.02 -3.00
CA HIS A 129 -6.92 -12.21 -4.42
C HIS A 129 -7.77 -13.45 -4.69
N LEU A 130 -7.35 -14.60 -4.14
CA LEU A 130 -8.09 -15.86 -4.29
C LEU A 130 -9.54 -15.70 -3.82
N GLY A 131 -9.74 -15.01 -2.69
CA GLY A 131 -11.06 -14.69 -2.19
C GLY A 131 -11.86 -13.82 -3.17
N VAL A 132 -11.33 -12.66 -3.57
CA VAL A 132 -12.00 -11.74 -4.50
C VAL A 132 -12.36 -12.44 -5.81
N TRP A 133 -11.47 -13.27 -6.36
CA TRP A 133 -11.74 -13.99 -7.60
C TRP A 133 -12.77 -15.11 -7.44
N PHE A 134 -12.71 -15.88 -6.35
CA PHE A 134 -13.65 -16.97 -6.08
C PHE A 134 -15.06 -16.44 -5.80
N TRP A 135 -15.16 -15.39 -4.98
CA TRP A 135 -16.41 -14.68 -4.67
C TRP A 135 -16.67 -13.49 -5.61
N ARG A 136 -16.13 -13.50 -6.83
CA ARG A 136 -16.31 -12.41 -7.81
C ARG A 136 -17.76 -11.92 -8.05
N PRO A 137 -18.84 -12.72 -7.87
CA PRO A 137 -20.20 -12.18 -7.97
C PRO A 137 -20.55 -11.13 -6.90
N THR A 138 -19.72 -10.96 -5.86
CA THR A 138 -19.97 -10.01 -4.75
C THR A 138 -19.23 -8.68 -4.92
N VAL A 139 -18.49 -8.48 -6.01
CA VAL A 139 -17.77 -7.23 -6.31
C VAL A 139 -18.28 -6.61 -7.61
N TRP A 140 -18.02 -5.31 -7.80
CA TRP A 140 -18.55 -4.54 -8.94
C TRP A 140 -17.59 -4.40 -10.13
N TRP A 141 -16.41 -5.01 -10.06
CA TRP A 141 -15.45 -5.11 -11.16
C TRP A 141 -15.26 -6.59 -11.52
N ASN A 142 -14.57 -6.87 -12.63
CA ASN A 142 -14.25 -8.22 -13.07
C ASN A 142 -12.82 -8.58 -12.64
N PRO A 143 -12.59 -9.40 -11.59
CA PRO A 143 -11.25 -9.79 -11.18
C PRO A 143 -10.57 -10.64 -12.26
N ALA A 144 -9.36 -10.27 -12.68
CA ALA A 144 -8.54 -11.13 -13.56
C ALA A 144 -8.00 -12.31 -12.74
N ALA A 145 -7.96 -13.52 -13.30
CA ALA A 145 -7.46 -14.68 -12.56
C ALA A 145 -5.95 -14.60 -12.30
N GLY A 146 -5.17 -14.18 -13.30
CA GLY A 146 -3.72 -13.96 -13.22
C GLY A 146 -2.91 -15.21 -12.89
N VAL A 147 -3.28 -16.37 -13.45
CA VAL A 147 -2.70 -17.68 -13.11
C VAL A 147 -2.45 -18.56 -14.34
N SER A 148 -2.10 -17.96 -15.48
CA SER A 148 -1.60 -18.72 -16.63
C SER A 148 -0.30 -19.48 -16.26
N PRO A 149 0.13 -20.47 -17.06
CA PRO A 149 1.42 -21.14 -16.84
C PRO A 149 2.60 -20.16 -16.73
N GLU A 150 2.60 -19.10 -17.56
CA GLU A 150 3.64 -18.07 -17.56
C GLU A 150 3.60 -17.18 -16.32
N GLU A 151 2.39 -16.83 -15.83
CA GLU A 151 2.23 -16.01 -14.62
C GLU A 151 2.54 -16.76 -13.33
N ARG A 152 2.57 -18.10 -13.37
CA ARG A 152 2.85 -18.98 -12.21
C ARG A 152 4.29 -19.47 -12.13
N ALA A 153 5.08 -19.26 -13.18
CA ALA A 153 6.47 -19.72 -13.28
C ALA A 153 7.41 -18.87 -12.42
#